data_AF-A0A095XZY2-F1
#
_entry.id   AF-A0A095XZY2-F1
#
_cell.length_a   1.000
_cell.length_b   1.000
_cell.length_c   1.000
_cell.angle_alpha   90.00
_cell.angle_beta   90.00
_cell.angle_gamma   90.00
#
_symmetry.space_group_name_H-M   'P 1'
#
loop_
_entity.id
_entity.type
_entity.pdbx_description
1 polymer ?
#
loop_
_entity_poly.entity_id
_entity_poly.type
_entity_poly.pdbx_seq_one_letter_code
_entity_poly.pdbx_strand_id
1 'polypeptide(L)'
;MISGVSASGGAMLVQKGLRSLTTTKIAPIHPGEVLMEDFIEGFGITQHKLAVAIGVPPRRINEIVHGKRGITADTAMRLSRYFGTTPGFWMNLQMRYELDCAEDALGDALSGIVPLMTVGVA
;
A
#
# COMPACT_ATOMS: atom_id res chain seq x y z
N MET A 1 34.00 19.60 -9.94
CA MET A 1 32.80 20.22 -9.34
C MET A 1 31.70 20.11 -10.38
N ILE A 2 30.66 19.30 -10.28
CA ILE A 2 29.98 18.60 -9.19
C ILE A 2 29.67 17.17 -9.65
N SER A 3 29.92 16.22 -8.76
CA SER A 3 29.79 14.79 -8.98
C SER A 3 28.33 14.38 -9.11
N GLY A 4 28.05 13.47 -10.05
CA GLY A 4 26.76 12.79 -10.13
C GLY A 4 26.48 12.02 -8.84
N VAL A 5 25.36 12.33 -8.20
CA VAL A 5 24.79 11.50 -7.14
C VAL A 5 23.81 10.56 -7.83
N SER A 6 24.32 9.36 -8.10
CA SER A 6 23.51 8.16 -8.31
C SER A 6 22.73 7.91 -7.01
N ALA A 7 21.44 8.18 -7.01
CA ALA A 7 20.54 7.67 -5.99
C ALA A 7 20.14 6.23 -6.35
N SER A 8 21.10 5.31 -6.25
CA SER A 8 20.80 3.88 -6.01
C SER A 8 20.35 3.74 -4.56
N GLY A 9 19.14 4.19 -4.25
CA GLY A 9 18.51 4.06 -2.94
C GLY A 9 17.47 2.96 -2.95
N GLY A 10 17.90 1.74 -2.64
CA GLY A 10 17.05 0.70 -2.03
C GLY A 10 15.83 0.26 -2.83
N ALA A 11 16.04 -0.31 -4.02
CA ALA A 11 15.14 -1.39 -4.42
C ALA A 11 15.36 -2.57 -3.44
N MET A 12 14.26 -3.21 -3.03
CA MET A 12 14.19 -4.54 -2.42
C MET A 12 14.19 -4.57 -0.88
N LEU A 13 12.99 -4.56 -0.28
CA LEU A 13 12.56 -5.49 0.78
C LEU A 13 11.03 -5.37 0.98
N VAL A 14 10.24 -5.72 -0.04
CA VAL A 14 8.90 -6.30 0.19
C VAL A 14 8.93 -7.68 -0.44
N GLN A 15 9.67 -8.57 0.20
CA GLN A 15 9.88 -9.95 -0.23
C GLN A 15 8.94 -10.91 0.53
N LYS A 16 7.72 -10.45 0.84
CA LYS A 16 6.65 -11.29 1.42
C LYS A 16 5.54 -11.45 0.38
N GLY A 17 5.89 -12.16 -0.69
CA GLY A 17 5.00 -12.49 -1.80
C GLY A 17 5.50 -13.70 -2.56
N LEU A 18 6.07 -14.68 -1.86
CA LEU A 18 6.33 -15.99 -2.45
C LEU A 18 4.97 -16.70 -2.56
N ARG A 19 4.42 -16.76 -3.78
CA ARG A 19 3.23 -17.56 -4.09
C ARG A 19 3.54 -19.02 -3.77
N SER A 20 3.09 -19.50 -2.60
CA SER A 20 3.22 -20.90 -2.20
C SER A 20 2.41 -21.79 -3.15
N LEU A 21 2.96 -22.92 -3.56
CA LEU A 21 2.27 -23.98 -4.32
C LEU A 21 1.32 -24.81 -3.43
N THR A 22 0.89 -24.27 -2.30
CA THR A 22 -0.05 -24.87 -1.36
C THR A 22 -1.17 -23.88 -1.07
N THR A 23 -2.41 -24.35 -1.19
CA THR A 23 -3.66 -23.58 -1.24
C THR A 23 -4.07 -22.93 0.09
N THR A 24 -3.23 -22.05 0.64
CA THR A 24 -3.61 -21.21 1.79
C THR A 24 -3.66 -19.77 1.35
N LYS A 25 -4.87 -19.24 1.18
CA LYS A 25 -5.10 -17.84 0.82
C LYS A 25 -4.57 -16.95 1.95
N ILE A 26 -3.60 -16.09 1.62
CA ILE A 26 -2.99 -15.17 2.58
C ILE A 26 -3.97 -14.02 2.81
N ALA A 27 -4.19 -13.64 4.06
CA ALA A 27 -5.07 -12.52 4.39
C ALA A 27 -4.58 -11.21 3.74
N PRO A 28 -5.49 -10.36 3.23
CA PRO A 28 -5.12 -9.04 2.70
C PRO A 28 -4.36 -8.21 3.73
N ILE A 29 -3.26 -7.58 3.32
CA ILE A 29 -2.44 -6.74 4.21
C ILE A 29 -2.92 -5.29 4.08
N HIS A 30 -3.44 -4.71 5.16
CA HIS A 30 -3.88 -3.32 5.12
C HIS A 30 -2.66 -2.38 5.03
N PRO A 31 -2.69 -1.30 4.21
CA PRO A 31 -1.57 -0.35 4.11
C PRO A 31 -1.18 0.32 5.43
N GLY A 32 -2.12 0.36 6.38
CA GLY A 32 -1.88 0.83 7.73
C GLY A 32 -0.98 -0.08 8.57
N GLU A 33 -0.95 -1.39 8.30
CA GLU A 33 -0.01 -2.31 8.94
C GLU A 33 1.42 -1.99 8.49
N VAL A 34 1.62 -1.82 7.17
CA VAL A 34 2.90 -1.37 6.60
C VAL A 34 3.32 -0.01 7.17
N LEU A 35 2.39 0.94 7.27
CA LEU A 35 2.69 2.24 7.89
C LEU A 35 3.14 2.10 9.35
N MET A 36 2.54 1.20 10.11
CA MET A 36 2.89 0.99 11.52
C MET A 36 4.24 0.31 11.66
N GLU A 37 4.43 -0.85 11.05
CA GLU A 37 5.61 -1.70 11.25
C GLU A 37 6.86 -1.11 10.58
N ASP A 38 6.78 -0.81 9.28
CA ASP A 38 7.97 -0.47 8.50
C ASP A 38 8.39 0.99 8.67
N PHE A 39 7.45 1.87 9.00
CA PHE A 39 7.70 3.31 9.06
C PHE A 39 7.61 3.87 10.48
N ILE A 40 6.49 3.71 11.19
CA ILE A 40 6.35 4.30 12.52
C ILE A 40 7.32 3.62 13.51
N GLU A 41 7.27 2.30 13.60
CA GLU A 41 8.19 1.52 14.44
C GLU A 41 9.60 1.50 13.86
N GLY A 42 9.73 1.30 12.53
CA GLY A 42 11.03 1.33 11.84
C GLY A 42 11.83 2.62 12.04
N PHE A 43 11.18 3.79 12.14
CA PHE A 43 11.83 5.06 12.45
C PHE A 43 11.76 5.45 13.94
N GLY A 44 11.19 4.61 14.81
CA GLY A 44 11.07 4.87 16.25
C GLY A 44 10.27 6.12 16.60
N ILE A 45 9.23 6.43 15.83
CA ILE A 45 8.34 7.57 16.08
C ILE A 45 6.97 7.12 16.58
N THR A 46 6.17 8.03 17.12
CA THR A 46 4.80 7.73 17.52
C THR A 46 3.81 8.11 16.43
N GLN A 47 2.62 7.49 16.41
CA GLN A 47 1.50 7.87 15.54
C GLN A 47 1.17 9.37 15.68
N HIS A 48 1.22 9.89 16.91
CA HIS A 48 0.98 11.31 17.18
C HIS A 48 2.05 12.20 16.55
N LYS A 49 3.35 11.84 16.70
CA LYS A 49 4.47 12.57 16.07
C LYS A 49 4.31 12.60 14.55
N LEU A 50 3.97 11.47 13.93
CA LEU A 50 3.70 11.40 12.50
C LEU A 50 2.55 12.35 12.11
N ALA A 51 1.42 12.28 12.82
CA ALA A 51 0.24 13.09 12.52
C ALA A 51 0.53 14.59 12.55
N VAL A 52 1.24 15.05 13.59
CA VAL A 52 1.67 16.45 13.71
C VAL A 52 2.62 16.82 12.57
N ALA A 53 3.62 15.98 12.27
CA ALA A 53 4.61 16.26 11.25
C ALA A 53 4.01 16.39 9.84
N ILE A 54 2.96 15.64 9.53
CA ILE A 54 2.30 15.69 8.23
C ILE A 54 1.04 16.57 8.19
N GLY A 55 0.76 17.27 9.29
CA GLY A 55 -0.34 18.24 9.39
C GLY A 55 -1.73 17.63 9.27
N VAL A 56 -1.98 16.48 9.93
CA VAL A 56 -3.30 15.83 9.98
C VAL A 56 -3.72 15.52 11.41
N PRO A 57 -5.04 15.37 11.70
CA PRO A 57 -5.48 14.96 13.02
C PRO A 57 -4.92 13.58 13.42
N PRO A 58 -4.44 13.38 14.67
CA PRO A 58 -3.93 12.09 15.14
C PRO A 58 -4.89 10.92 14.94
N ARG A 59 -6.20 11.19 15.07
CA ARG A 59 -7.26 10.21 14.79
C ARG A 59 -7.17 9.61 13.39
N ARG A 60 -6.77 10.39 12.38
CA ARG A 60 -6.62 9.89 11.01
C ARG A 60 -5.56 8.80 10.93
N ILE A 61 -4.39 9.02 11.54
CA ILE A 61 -3.31 8.04 11.56
C ILE A 61 -3.70 6.82 12.38
N ASN A 62 -4.34 7.03 13.54
CA ASN A 62 -4.86 5.93 14.35
C ASN A 62 -5.86 5.04 13.58
N GLU A 63 -6.81 5.64 12.85
CA GLU A 63 -7.75 4.87 12.03
C GLU A 63 -7.04 4.11 10.89
N ILE A 64 -6.03 4.70 10.26
CA ILE A 64 -5.27 4.04 9.19
C ILE A 64 -4.53 2.82 9.71
N VAL A 65 -3.72 2.96 10.76
CA VAL A 65 -2.90 1.86 11.29
C VAL A 65 -3.72 0.73 11.91
N HIS A 66 -4.98 0.98 12.28
CA HIS A 66 -5.90 -0.05 12.77
C HIS A 66 -6.85 -0.57 11.68
N GLY A 67 -6.61 -0.30 10.40
CA GLY A 67 -7.42 -0.85 9.30
C GLY A 67 -8.82 -0.25 9.17
N LYS A 68 -9.14 0.83 9.89
CA LYS A 68 -10.47 1.47 9.88
C LYS A 68 -10.63 2.50 8.78
N ARG A 69 -9.52 2.92 8.17
CA ARG A 69 -9.46 3.95 7.12
C ARG A 69 -8.37 3.59 6.11
N GLY A 70 -8.68 3.64 4.83
CA GLY A 70 -7.70 3.55 3.76
C GLY A 70 -6.86 4.82 3.57
N ILE A 71 -5.74 4.67 2.87
CA ILE A 71 -4.89 5.80 2.47
C ILE A 71 -5.50 6.49 1.25
N THR A 72 -5.84 7.78 1.39
CA THR A 72 -6.27 8.65 0.29
C THR A 72 -5.09 9.28 -0.43
N ALA A 73 -5.32 9.84 -1.62
CA ALA A 73 -4.29 10.60 -2.36
C ALA A 73 -3.68 11.76 -1.55
N ASP A 74 -4.48 12.52 -0.79
CA ASP A 74 -3.99 13.56 0.14
C ASP A 74 -3.03 12.98 1.18
N THR A 75 -3.38 11.83 1.75
CA THR A 75 -2.55 11.17 2.77
C THR A 75 -1.29 10.59 2.16
N ALA A 76 -1.38 9.99 0.98
CA ALA A 76 -0.23 9.49 0.22
C ALA A 76 0.77 10.60 -0.11
N MET A 77 0.30 11.77 -0.57
CA MET A 77 1.15 12.94 -0.83
C MET A 77 1.88 13.42 0.43
N ARG A 78 1.18 13.42 1.57
CA ARG A 78 1.74 13.83 2.87
C ARG A 78 2.80 12.85 3.37
N LEU A 79 2.47 11.56 3.38
CA LEU A 79 3.38 10.50 3.79
C LEU A 79 4.62 10.44 2.89
N SER A 80 4.45 10.59 1.57
CA SER A 80 5.57 10.57 0.63
C SER A 80 6.55 11.71 0.87
N ARG A 81 6.05 12.91 1.20
CA ARG A 81 6.91 14.06 1.52
C ARG A 81 7.68 13.85 2.83
N TYR A 82 7.05 13.25 3.83
CA TYR A 82 7.67 13.05 5.13
C TYR A 82 8.69 11.91 5.15
N PHE A 83 8.38 10.79 4.51
CA PHE A 83 9.22 9.58 4.51
C PHE A 83 10.16 9.46 3.31
N GLY A 84 10.15 10.43 2.39
CA GLY A 84 11.00 10.38 1.19
C GLY A 84 10.61 9.27 0.20
N THR A 85 9.35 8.84 0.20
CA THR A 85 8.81 7.84 -0.74
C THR A 85 8.02 8.53 -1.86
N THR A 86 7.29 7.76 -2.68
CA THR A 86 6.41 8.31 -3.72
C THR A 86 4.93 8.19 -3.30
N PRO A 87 4.05 9.09 -3.75
CA PRO A 87 2.60 8.92 -3.51
C PRO A 87 2.09 7.60 -4.10
N GLY A 88 2.64 7.18 -5.24
CA GLY A 88 2.30 5.92 -5.90
C GLY A 88 2.61 4.69 -5.05
N PHE A 89 3.68 4.71 -4.25
CA PHE A 89 3.97 3.63 -3.30
C PHE A 89 2.78 3.37 -2.36
N TRP A 90 2.27 4.42 -1.72
CA TRP A 90 1.15 4.31 -0.79
C TRP A 90 -0.17 3.93 -1.47
N MET A 91 -0.45 4.54 -2.63
CA MET A 91 -1.65 4.22 -3.41
C MET A 91 -1.64 2.77 -3.91
N ASN A 92 -0.47 2.23 -4.26
CA ASN A 92 -0.34 0.84 -4.68
C ASN A 92 -0.61 -0.15 -3.53
N LEU A 93 -0.22 0.19 -2.29
CA LEU A 93 -0.59 -0.62 -1.12
C LEU A 93 -2.10 -0.62 -0.89
N GLN A 94 -2.74 0.56 -0.95
CA GLN A 94 -4.20 0.68 -0.84
C GLN A 94 -4.92 -0.12 -1.92
N MET A 95 -4.49 0.04 -3.18
CA MET A 95 -5.10 -0.64 -4.32
C MET A 95 -4.98 -2.17 -4.20
N ARG A 96 -3.81 -2.68 -3.79
CA ARG A 96 -3.61 -4.13 -3.59
C ARG A 96 -4.54 -4.67 -2.52
N TYR A 97 -4.60 -4.00 -1.36
CA TYR A 97 -5.51 -4.37 -0.28
C TYR A 97 -6.97 -4.40 -0.74
N GLU A 98 -7.42 -3.36 -1.46
CA GLU A 98 -8.79 -3.28 -1.98
C GLU A 98 -9.09 -4.38 -3.00
N LEU A 99 -8.16 -4.69 -3.91
CA LEU A 99 -8.31 -5.76 -4.88
C LEU A 99 -8.38 -7.13 -4.20
N ASP A 100 -7.51 -7.39 -3.23
CA ASP A 100 -7.50 -8.65 -2.49
C ASP A 100 -8.83 -8.82 -1.72
N CYS A 101 -9.29 -7.78 -1.01
CA CYS A 101 -10.60 -7.81 -0.35
C CYS A 101 -11.77 -7.97 -1.32
N ALA A 102 -11.72 -7.36 -2.49
CA ALA A 102 -12.75 -7.49 -3.51
C ALA A 102 -12.77 -8.91 -4.12
N GLU A 103 -11.61 -9.51 -4.36
CA GLU A 103 -11.49 -10.89 -4.82
C GLU A 103 -12.06 -11.88 -3.78
N ASP A 104 -11.79 -11.64 -2.49
CA ASP A 104 -12.38 -12.40 -1.39
C ASP A 104 -13.92 -12.32 -1.38
N ALA A 105 -14.46 -11.12 -1.57
CA ALA A 105 -15.90 -10.87 -1.49
C ALA A 105 -16.67 -11.31 -2.75
N LEU A 106 -16.06 -11.18 -3.93
CA LEU A 106 -16.74 -11.39 -5.21
C LEU A 106 -16.51 -12.77 -5.83
N GLY A 107 -15.65 -13.62 -5.26
CA GLY A 107 -15.18 -14.91 -5.81
C GLY A 107 -16.05 -15.57 -6.89
N ASP A 108 -17.25 -16.05 -6.52
CA ASP A 108 -18.15 -16.76 -7.44
C ASP A 108 -18.76 -15.84 -8.51
N ALA A 109 -19.06 -14.59 -8.17
CA ALA A 109 -19.61 -13.62 -9.11
C ALA A 109 -18.63 -13.28 -10.23
N LEU A 110 -17.32 -13.23 -9.94
CA LEU A 110 -16.28 -13.02 -10.97
C LEU A 110 -16.17 -14.21 -11.92
N SER A 111 -16.39 -15.43 -11.42
CA SER A 111 -16.25 -16.67 -12.22
C SER A 111 -17.27 -16.77 -13.35
N GLY A 112 -18.41 -16.08 -13.24
CA GLY A 112 -19.43 -16.01 -14.28
C GLY A 112 -19.15 -14.98 -15.38
N ILE A 113 -18.12 -14.14 -15.25
CA ILE A 113 -17.82 -13.09 -16.22
C ILE A 113 -16.99 -13.68 -17.37
N VAL A 114 -17.57 -13.72 -18.56
CA VAL A 114 -16.88 -14.18 -19.78
C VAL A 114 -16.14 -13.00 -20.42
N PRO A 115 -14.80 -13.09 -20.60
CA PRO A 115 -14.04 -12.04 -21.25
C PRO A 115 -14.50 -11.80 -22.69
N LEU A 116 -14.50 -10.53 -23.12
CA LEU A 116 -14.75 -10.19 -24.51
C LEU A 116 -13.67 -10.83 -25.39
N MET A 117 -14.09 -11.72 -26.30
CA MET A 117 -13.21 -12.20 -27.36
C MET A 117 -13.25 -11.21 -28.51
N THR A 118 -12.10 -10.61 -28.84
CA THR A 118 -11.96 -9.82 -30.07
C THR A 118 -12.26 -10.72 -31.26
N VAL A 119 -13.31 -10.40 -32.01
CA VAL A 119 -13.50 -10.92 -33.35
C VAL A 119 -12.48 -10.20 -34.22
N GLY A 120 -11.53 -10.95 -34.79
CA GLY A 120 -10.59 -10.42 -35.77
C GLY A 120 -11.39 -9.81 -36.92
N VAL A 121 -11.36 -8.49 -37.03
CA VAL A 121 -11.75 -7.80 -38.26
C VAL A 121 -10.65 -8.11 -39.27
N ALA A 122 -10.98 -8.99 -40.21
CA ALA A 122 -10.15 -9.35 -41.36
C ALA A 122 -10.12 -8.24 -42.40
#